data_AF-A0A7I7USQ7-F1
#
_entry.id   AF-A0A7I7USQ7-F1
#
_cell.length_a   1.000
_cell.length_b   1.000
_cell.length_c   1.000
_cell.angle_alpha   90.00
_cell.angle_beta   90.00
_cell.angle_gamma   90.00
#
_symmetry.space_group_name_H-M   'P 1'
#
loop_
_entity.id
_entity.type
_entity.pdbx_description
1 polymer ?
#
loop_
_entity_poly.entity_id
_entity_poly.type
_entity_poly.pdbx_seq_one_letter_code
_entity_poly.pdbx_strand_id
1 'polypeptide(L)'
;MQRLFAGVTSDAVWRIAALLLVTAVVAVGCSAPDTESAPTTDAPSAAPTAAPPPAPDVAPRELASDPARIADDLVDDDRVLRDPSSSNPLRTAAAHRQQAAYRAIGRHPEWDPVVRQRIPPELLQIYDLNVDARRQLTALSEGTAKDTLPAWRIVAPTPADELRTYYAEAEAASGVGWNFLAAINLIETGFGRVAGVSTAGAQGPMQFLPTTFAAYGNGGDILSPRDSIMAAGRYLAANGFAHDRDHALYRYNNSDRYVRAVSDYAAVLAADPAAFDAYHRWQVYYKTTAGDVLLPIGYSATAPIPVVEYLASHETPIAQISPQSEQVLERMLAATRDVSPADPSARSETLSRLFLGTPYGADTLIGSASEPEQLVVELANVDCFTYADYVEALKRADNRETFVDALINVRYRDGVVAYENRKHFFTDWAAVAPALATDVTADLSPDAVQVRKNLNQRDSGGVYLPGLPVVARTVTYIPSRHVDDSVLSRLRTGDYLGAFAQDGGLDVTHIGVFVETPDGPVFRNASSLSAYNEVVDQPLMEYLQTVPGVVVLRPVE
;
A
#
# COMPACT_ATOMS: atom_id res chain seq x y z
N MET A 1 -31.62 46.76 43.52
CA MET A 1 -32.73 46.40 42.61
C MET A 1 -33.08 47.66 41.81
N GLN A 2 -33.40 47.65 40.51
CA GLN A 2 -33.46 46.64 39.43
C GLN A 2 -33.71 47.41 38.10
N ARG A 3 -33.34 46.98 36.89
CA ARG A 3 -32.08 46.34 36.39
C ARG A 3 -32.00 46.60 34.85
N LEU A 4 -30.78 46.63 34.30
CA LEU A 4 -30.40 47.05 32.91
C LEU A 4 -29.49 45.98 32.25
N PHE A 5 -29.18 45.89 30.94
CA PHE A 5 -29.63 46.53 29.67
C PHE A 5 -29.11 45.71 28.45
N ALA A 6 -29.67 45.92 27.24
CA ALA A 6 -29.01 45.80 25.91
C ALA A 6 -28.41 44.43 25.48
N GLY A 7 -27.97 44.19 24.22
CA GLY A 7 -28.01 44.95 22.95
C GLY A 7 -27.49 44.08 21.77
N VAL A 8 -28.05 44.17 20.55
CA VAL A 8 -27.59 44.97 19.37
C VAL A 8 -26.62 44.20 18.44
N THR A 9 -26.69 44.50 17.13
CA THR A 9 -26.29 43.66 15.99
C THR A 9 -25.24 44.29 15.05
N SER A 10 -24.50 43.41 14.35
CA SER A 10 -24.03 43.43 12.94
C SER A 10 -23.23 44.61 12.31
N ASP A 11 -22.38 44.17 11.36
CA ASP A 11 -21.75 44.85 10.22
C ASP A 11 -20.46 45.69 10.39
N ALA A 12 -19.54 45.46 9.45
CA ALA A 12 -18.16 45.95 9.46
C ALA A 12 -17.69 46.34 8.04
N VAL A 13 -17.10 47.53 7.84
CA VAL A 13 -16.56 47.99 6.54
C VAL A 13 -15.43 49.05 6.67
N TRP A 14 -14.40 49.00 5.79
CA TRP A 14 -13.40 50.06 5.40
C TRP A 14 -12.30 50.47 6.43
N ARG A 15 -11.09 50.99 6.09
CA ARG A 15 -10.32 51.36 4.85
C ARG A 15 -8.78 51.42 5.15
N ILE A 16 -7.84 51.48 4.18
CA ILE A 16 -7.10 52.66 3.62
C ILE A 16 -6.00 52.09 2.66
N ALA A 17 -5.91 52.42 1.34
CA ALA A 17 -5.16 53.49 0.61
C ALA A 17 -3.59 53.36 0.57
N ALA A 18 -2.78 53.71 -0.48
CA ALA A 18 -2.98 54.38 -1.79
C ALA A 18 -1.77 54.28 -2.80
N LEU A 19 -2.00 54.68 -4.07
CA LEU A 19 -1.10 55.29 -5.12
C LEU A 19 -0.08 54.51 -6.04
N LEU A 20 -0.41 54.49 -7.35
CA LEU A 20 0.35 54.89 -8.59
C LEU A 20 1.88 54.70 -8.78
N LEU A 21 2.31 54.06 -9.89
CA LEU A 21 2.74 54.73 -11.16
C LEU A 21 2.93 53.71 -12.34
N VAL A 22 3.31 54.22 -13.53
CA VAL A 22 3.23 53.63 -14.88
C VAL A 22 4.62 53.35 -15.47
N THR A 23 4.79 52.26 -16.23
CA THR A 23 5.39 52.27 -17.59
C THR A 23 5.26 50.91 -18.29
N ALA A 24 4.87 50.93 -19.56
CA ALA A 24 5.00 49.82 -20.51
C ALA A 24 5.84 50.28 -21.70
N VAL A 25 6.73 49.44 -22.21
CA VAL A 25 7.48 49.67 -23.46
C VAL A 25 7.53 48.38 -24.27
N VAL A 26 7.10 48.45 -25.52
CA VAL A 26 7.20 47.40 -26.54
C VAL A 26 7.68 48.05 -27.83
N ALA A 27 8.79 47.55 -28.39
CA ALA A 27 9.15 47.53 -29.83
C ALA A 27 10.53 46.84 -29.96
N VAL A 28 10.63 45.68 -30.62
CA VAL A 28 10.99 45.49 -32.05
C VAL A 28 12.43 45.95 -32.38
N GLY A 29 13.26 45.04 -32.89
CA GLY A 29 14.70 45.25 -33.15
C GLY A 29 15.07 45.45 -34.63
N CYS A 30 16.38 45.42 -34.94
CA CYS A 30 16.94 45.23 -36.28
C CYS A 30 18.43 44.83 -36.27
N SER A 31 18.90 44.30 -37.40
CA SER A 31 20.06 43.42 -37.65
C SER A 31 21.48 44.02 -37.73
N ALA A 32 22.49 43.17 -37.45
CA ALA A 32 23.81 42.97 -38.12
C ALA A 32 24.84 44.15 -38.20
N PRO A 33 26.16 43.88 -38.34
CA PRO A 33 26.76 43.25 -39.54
C PRO A 33 27.83 42.16 -39.28
N ASP A 34 28.36 41.61 -40.38
CA ASP A 34 29.26 40.45 -40.46
C ASP A 34 30.72 40.67 -39.98
N THR A 35 31.41 39.57 -39.65
CA THR A 35 32.87 39.45 -39.81
C THR A 35 33.24 38.01 -40.15
N GLU A 36 33.95 37.85 -41.26
CA GLU A 36 34.31 36.57 -41.89
C GLU A 36 35.65 36.03 -41.33
N SER A 37 35.73 34.72 -41.09
CA SER A 37 37.00 33.97 -40.96
C SER A 37 36.78 32.47 -41.19
N ALA A 38 37.73 31.85 -41.90
CA ALA A 38 37.60 30.54 -42.54
C ALA A 38 38.09 29.37 -41.63
N PRO A 39 38.12 28.10 -42.10
CA PRO A 39 37.74 26.95 -41.27
C PRO A 39 38.86 26.36 -40.40
N THR A 40 38.46 25.77 -39.28
CA THR A 40 39.28 24.82 -38.50
C THR A 40 38.69 23.42 -38.55
N THR A 41 39.58 22.46 -38.84
CA THR A 41 39.34 21.04 -39.10
C THR A 41 38.62 20.29 -37.98
N ASP A 42 37.80 19.31 -38.35
CA ASP A 42 37.19 18.36 -37.42
C ASP A 42 38.22 17.67 -36.51
N ALA A 43 37.92 17.65 -35.22
CA ALA A 43 38.48 16.70 -34.25
C ALA A 43 37.30 15.92 -33.63
N PRO A 44 37.36 14.58 -33.57
CA PRO A 44 36.24 13.78 -33.11
C PRO A 44 35.98 14.05 -31.62
N SER A 45 34.78 14.56 -31.32
CA SER A 45 34.30 14.67 -29.94
C SER A 45 34.19 13.26 -29.36
N ALA A 46 34.90 13.00 -28.26
CA ALA A 46 34.81 11.74 -27.55
C ALA A 46 33.36 11.55 -27.06
N ALA A 47 32.77 10.38 -27.35
CA ALA A 47 31.45 10.05 -26.86
C ALA A 47 31.40 10.13 -25.32
N PRO A 48 30.31 10.64 -24.72
CA PRO A 48 30.17 10.58 -23.27
C PRO A 48 30.18 9.12 -22.84
N THR A 49 31.11 8.75 -21.96
CA THR A 49 31.16 7.42 -21.35
C THR A 49 29.81 7.15 -20.71
N ALA A 50 29.10 6.13 -21.21
CA ALA A 50 27.81 5.75 -20.65
C ALA A 50 27.95 5.49 -19.15
N ALA A 51 27.03 6.05 -18.36
CA ALA A 51 26.91 5.68 -16.95
C ALA A 51 26.71 4.15 -16.86
N PRO A 52 27.29 3.47 -15.87
CA PRO A 52 27.01 2.05 -15.68
C PRO A 52 25.49 1.86 -15.53
N PRO A 53 24.93 0.77 -16.08
CA PRO A 53 23.49 0.53 -15.99
C PRO A 53 23.04 0.50 -14.52
N PRO A 54 21.82 0.96 -14.21
CA PRO A 54 21.28 0.83 -12.87
C PRO A 54 21.35 -0.65 -12.44
N ALA A 55 21.67 -0.88 -11.17
CA ALA A 55 21.74 -2.22 -10.62
C ALA A 55 20.39 -2.93 -10.82
N PRO A 56 20.37 -4.22 -11.20
CA PRO A 56 19.12 -4.93 -11.42
C PRO A 56 18.28 -4.95 -10.14
N ASP A 57 16.97 -4.74 -10.27
CA ASP A 57 16.05 -4.88 -9.14
C ASP A 57 16.18 -6.28 -8.54
N VAL A 58 16.63 -6.30 -7.29
CA VAL A 58 16.88 -7.54 -6.57
C VAL A 58 15.54 -8.18 -6.23
N ALA A 59 15.33 -9.40 -6.72
CA ALA A 59 14.18 -10.22 -6.38
C ALA A 59 14.01 -10.35 -4.85
N PRO A 60 12.80 -10.66 -4.33
CA PRO A 60 12.56 -10.81 -2.90
C PRO A 60 13.56 -11.78 -2.27
N ARG A 61 14.49 -11.22 -1.47
CA ARG A 61 15.52 -11.99 -0.77
C ARG A 61 14.89 -12.47 0.54
N GLU A 62 14.42 -13.72 0.58
CA GLU A 62 14.05 -14.36 1.86
C GLU A 62 15.20 -14.21 2.86
N LEU A 63 14.87 -14.03 4.14
CA LEU A 63 15.90 -13.89 5.18
C LEU A 63 16.73 -15.18 5.21
N ALA A 64 18.02 -15.06 4.93
CA ALA A 64 18.93 -16.20 4.91
C ALA A 64 18.93 -16.95 6.25
N SER A 65 19.15 -18.26 6.21
CA SER A 65 19.33 -19.09 7.42
C SER A 65 20.78 -19.14 7.91
N ASP A 66 21.73 -18.72 7.08
CA ASP A 66 23.15 -18.59 7.43
C ASP A 66 23.43 -17.20 8.05
N PRO A 67 23.91 -17.10 9.30
CA PRO A 67 24.19 -15.82 9.96
C PRO A 67 25.23 -14.97 9.22
N ALA A 68 26.16 -15.59 8.50
CA ALA A 68 27.14 -14.85 7.71
C ALA A 68 26.45 -14.08 6.57
N ARG A 69 25.52 -14.74 5.88
CA ARG A 69 24.69 -14.13 4.83
C ARG A 69 23.66 -13.14 5.36
N ILE A 70 23.02 -13.39 6.50
CA ILE A 70 22.14 -12.39 7.16
C ILE A 70 22.89 -11.08 7.41
N ALA A 71 24.17 -11.14 7.80
CA ALA A 71 24.98 -9.96 8.04
C ALA A 71 25.25 -9.17 6.74
N ASP A 72 25.57 -9.85 5.64
CA ASP A 72 25.78 -9.22 4.34
C ASP A 72 24.47 -8.59 3.81
N ASP A 73 23.37 -9.34 3.88
CA ASP A 73 22.03 -8.89 3.45
C ASP A 73 21.56 -7.67 4.28
N LEU A 74 21.79 -7.66 5.59
CA LEU A 74 21.51 -6.53 6.47
C LEU A 74 22.32 -5.28 6.10
N VAL A 75 23.59 -5.44 5.73
CA VAL A 75 24.46 -4.33 5.30
C VAL A 75 24.05 -3.78 3.94
N ASP A 76 23.58 -4.62 3.02
CA ASP A 76 22.97 -4.18 1.76
C ASP A 76 21.69 -3.36 2.03
N ASP A 77 20.81 -3.86 2.91
CA ASP A 77 19.55 -3.18 3.25
C ASP A 77 19.78 -1.85 3.99
N ASP A 78 20.72 -1.79 4.93
CA ASP A 78 21.13 -0.54 5.60
C ASP A 78 21.74 0.49 4.63
N ARG A 79 22.32 0.07 3.50
CA ARG A 79 22.77 0.96 2.42
C ARG A 79 21.61 1.45 1.56
N VAL A 80 20.72 0.56 1.14
CA VAL A 80 19.51 0.90 0.38
C VAL A 80 18.65 1.93 1.12
N LEU A 81 18.51 1.78 2.44
CA LEU A 81 17.74 2.69 3.28
C LEU A 81 18.36 4.09 3.40
N ARG A 82 19.68 4.22 3.27
CA ARG A 82 20.41 5.50 3.32
C ARG A 82 20.63 6.14 1.96
N ASP A 83 20.45 5.40 0.88
CA ASP A 83 20.55 5.94 -0.48
C ASP A 83 19.29 6.76 -0.81
N PRO A 84 19.40 8.10 -1.01
CA PRO A 84 18.26 8.93 -1.39
C PRO A 84 17.70 8.56 -2.78
N SER A 85 18.50 7.97 -3.67
CA SER A 85 18.10 7.56 -5.02
C SER A 85 17.32 6.24 -5.08
N SER A 86 17.36 5.43 -4.02
CA SER A 86 16.55 4.20 -3.92
C SER A 86 15.06 4.50 -4.09
N SER A 87 14.33 3.60 -4.75
CA SER A 87 12.87 3.75 -4.89
C SER A 87 12.15 3.52 -3.56
N ASN A 88 10.92 4.03 -3.43
CA ASN A 88 10.11 3.79 -2.22
C ASN A 88 9.79 2.30 -1.99
N PRO A 89 9.41 1.49 -3.01
CA PRO A 89 9.26 0.05 -2.86
C PRO A 89 10.55 -0.64 -2.37
N LEU A 90 11.70 -0.28 -2.93
CA LEU A 90 12.99 -0.87 -2.57
C LEU A 90 13.36 -0.55 -1.10
N ARG A 91 13.16 0.70 -0.65
CA ARG A 91 13.34 1.09 0.76
C ARG A 91 12.35 0.41 1.70
N THR A 92 11.11 0.17 1.28
CA THR A 92 10.13 -0.59 2.09
C THR A 92 10.55 -2.05 2.24
N ALA A 93 10.93 -2.73 1.15
CA ALA A 93 11.40 -4.10 1.20
C ALA A 93 12.68 -4.26 2.05
N ALA A 94 13.64 -3.32 1.92
CA ALA A 94 14.84 -3.29 2.75
C ALA A 94 14.53 -3.05 4.24
N ALA A 95 13.57 -2.17 4.57
CA ALA A 95 13.16 -1.95 5.96
C ALA A 95 12.52 -3.20 6.59
N HIS A 96 11.70 -3.94 5.84
CA HIS A 96 11.09 -5.19 6.31
C HIS A 96 12.18 -6.26 6.58
N ARG A 97 13.11 -6.45 5.65
CA ARG A 97 14.23 -7.40 5.81
C ARG A 97 15.18 -7.00 6.94
N GLN A 98 15.54 -5.72 7.05
CA GLN A 98 16.32 -5.18 8.16
C GLN A 98 15.65 -5.49 9.51
N GLN A 99 14.34 -5.27 9.62
CA GLN A 99 13.59 -5.60 10.85
C GLN A 99 13.67 -7.11 11.14
N ALA A 100 13.43 -7.96 10.15
CA ALA A 100 13.50 -9.41 10.29
C ALA A 100 14.90 -9.89 10.70
N ALA A 101 15.95 -9.33 10.10
CA ALA A 101 17.35 -9.60 10.43
C ALA A 101 17.67 -9.23 11.89
N TYR A 102 17.36 -8.00 12.34
CA TYR A 102 17.55 -7.62 13.75
C TYR A 102 16.75 -8.53 14.71
N ARG A 103 15.52 -8.94 14.34
CA ARG A 103 14.72 -9.90 15.13
C ARG A 103 15.35 -11.29 15.21
N ALA A 104 15.98 -11.77 14.14
CA ALA A 104 16.68 -13.05 14.13
C ALA A 104 17.98 -12.99 14.95
N ILE A 105 18.87 -12.03 14.64
CA ILE A 105 20.15 -11.81 15.34
C ILE A 105 19.94 -11.55 16.84
N GLY A 106 18.86 -10.83 17.19
CA GLY A 106 18.46 -10.58 18.57
C GLY A 106 18.04 -11.84 19.35
N ARG A 107 17.69 -12.95 18.67
CA ARG A 107 17.38 -14.25 19.28
C ARG A 107 18.57 -15.20 19.38
N HIS A 108 19.61 -14.96 18.59
CA HIS A 108 20.76 -15.84 18.45
C HIS A 108 22.07 -15.13 18.86
N PRO A 109 22.31 -14.89 20.16
CA PRO A 109 23.59 -14.33 20.63
C PRO A 109 24.83 -15.14 20.19
N GLU A 110 24.67 -16.43 19.93
CA GLU A 110 25.71 -17.30 19.39
C GLU A 110 26.16 -16.89 17.96
N TRP A 111 25.39 -16.08 17.25
CA TRP A 111 25.77 -15.52 15.94
C TRP A 111 26.65 -14.28 16.04
N ASP A 112 26.75 -13.62 17.21
CA ASP A 112 27.51 -12.36 17.37
C ASP A 112 28.95 -12.42 16.86
N PRO A 113 29.75 -13.49 17.10
CA PRO A 113 31.12 -13.58 16.59
C PRO A 113 31.22 -13.62 15.06
N VAL A 114 30.15 -14.01 14.36
CA VAL A 114 30.08 -14.11 12.90
C VAL A 114 29.50 -12.83 12.30
N VAL A 115 28.32 -12.43 12.76
CA VAL A 115 27.57 -11.28 12.22
C VAL A 115 28.35 -10.00 12.44
N ARG A 116 28.77 -9.73 13.69
CA ARG A 116 29.45 -8.47 14.06
C ARG A 116 30.74 -8.23 13.26
N GLN A 117 31.45 -9.28 12.85
CA GLN A 117 32.67 -9.16 12.05
C GLN A 117 32.43 -8.71 10.61
N ARG A 118 31.19 -8.86 10.10
CA ARG A 118 30.79 -8.50 8.73
C ARG A 118 30.13 -7.12 8.65
N ILE A 119 29.60 -6.61 9.77
CA ILE A 119 29.09 -5.24 9.83
C ILE A 119 30.26 -4.25 9.69
N PRO A 120 30.23 -3.34 8.71
CA PRO A 120 31.33 -2.42 8.48
C PRO A 120 31.36 -1.32 9.57
N PRO A 121 32.53 -0.70 9.84
CA PRO A 121 32.71 0.19 10.99
C PRO A 121 31.71 1.35 11.07
N GLU A 122 31.27 1.87 9.93
CA GLU A 122 30.30 2.97 9.82
C GLU A 122 28.87 2.58 10.23
N LEU A 123 28.51 1.29 10.19
CA LEU A 123 27.20 0.79 10.62
C LEU A 123 27.23 0.14 12.02
N LEU A 124 28.42 -0.19 12.54
CA LEU A 124 28.58 -1.04 13.71
C LEU A 124 27.86 -0.50 14.97
N GLN A 125 27.88 0.81 15.21
CA GLN A 125 27.17 1.41 16.34
C GLN A 125 25.64 1.29 16.20
N ILE A 126 25.11 1.52 14.99
CA ILE A 126 23.67 1.45 14.72
C ILE A 126 23.20 0.00 14.83
N TYR A 127 23.97 -0.94 14.29
CA TYR A 127 23.74 -2.38 14.44
C TYR A 127 23.69 -2.79 15.93
N ASP A 128 24.68 -2.39 16.73
CA ASP A 128 24.79 -2.76 18.14
C ASP A 128 23.57 -2.30 18.96
N LEU A 129 23.15 -1.05 18.78
CA LEU A 129 22.02 -0.47 19.48
C LEU A 129 20.70 -1.15 19.07
N ASN A 130 20.50 -1.42 17.77
CA ASN A 130 19.31 -2.16 17.30
C ASN A 130 19.26 -3.59 17.86
N VAL A 131 20.40 -4.28 17.94
CA VAL A 131 20.49 -5.65 18.46
C VAL A 131 20.28 -5.70 19.98
N ASP A 132 20.85 -4.78 20.78
CA ASP A 132 20.58 -4.76 22.22
C ASP A 132 19.13 -4.37 22.50
N ALA A 133 18.60 -3.31 21.88
CA ALA A 133 17.19 -2.93 22.01
C ALA A 133 16.25 -4.11 21.75
N ARG A 134 16.54 -4.89 20.69
CA ARG A 134 15.79 -6.09 20.34
C ARG A 134 15.92 -7.19 21.39
N ARG A 135 17.10 -7.39 21.99
CA ARG A 135 17.32 -8.34 23.09
C ARG A 135 16.57 -7.92 24.35
N GLN A 136 16.62 -6.64 24.72
CA GLN A 136 15.89 -6.11 25.88
C GLN A 136 14.37 -6.31 25.74
N LEU A 137 13.79 -6.00 24.56
CA LEU A 137 12.37 -6.21 24.30
C LEU A 137 11.97 -7.70 24.21
N THR A 138 12.86 -8.57 23.73
CA THR A 138 12.61 -10.02 23.70
C THR A 138 12.60 -10.63 25.10
N ALA A 139 13.48 -10.15 25.98
CA ALA A 139 13.51 -10.54 27.39
C ALA A 139 12.41 -9.85 28.25
N LEU A 140 11.97 -8.64 27.88
CA LEU A 140 10.80 -7.99 28.48
C LEU A 140 9.49 -8.78 28.24
N SER A 141 9.43 -9.49 27.11
CA SER A 141 8.31 -10.36 26.71
C SER A 141 8.58 -11.84 26.98
N GLU A 142 9.53 -12.17 27.85
CA GLU A 142 9.81 -13.56 28.23
C GLU A 142 8.62 -14.17 29.00
N GLY A 143 8.25 -15.40 28.66
CA GLY A 143 7.06 -16.07 29.23
C GLY A 143 5.69 -15.51 28.80
N THR A 144 5.62 -14.43 28.00
CA THR A 144 4.33 -13.83 27.58
C THR A 144 3.74 -14.39 26.28
N ALA A 145 4.39 -15.39 25.67
CA ALA A 145 3.98 -15.98 24.40
C ALA A 145 2.65 -16.73 24.54
N LYS A 146 1.76 -16.58 23.55
CA LYS A 146 0.45 -17.24 23.50
C LYS A 146 0.27 -18.10 22.25
N ASP A 147 -0.59 -19.10 22.35
CA ASP A 147 -1.13 -19.89 21.24
C ASP A 147 -2.26 -19.19 20.47
N THR A 148 -2.57 -17.94 20.85
CA THR A 148 -3.59 -17.08 20.26
C THR A 148 -2.99 -15.72 19.86
N LEU A 149 -3.43 -15.21 18.71
CA LEU A 149 -3.19 -13.83 18.30
C LEU A 149 -4.18 -12.89 19.01
N PRO A 150 -3.83 -11.61 19.20
CA PRO A 150 -4.65 -10.68 19.98
C PRO A 150 -5.86 -10.15 19.19
N ALA A 151 -6.89 -9.73 19.92
CA ALA A 151 -8.04 -8.99 19.41
C ALA A 151 -7.65 -7.52 19.09
N TRP A 152 -6.81 -7.35 18.07
CA TRP A 152 -6.30 -6.06 17.60
C TRP A 152 -6.76 -5.78 16.17
N ARG A 153 -6.68 -4.51 15.77
CA ARG A 153 -6.62 -4.11 14.37
C ARG A 153 -5.24 -3.53 14.07
N ILE A 154 -4.61 -3.95 12.98
CA ILE A 154 -3.39 -3.32 12.47
C ILE A 154 -3.77 -2.34 11.36
N VAL A 155 -3.48 -1.07 11.57
CA VAL A 155 -3.77 0.03 10.64
C VAL A 155 -2.47 0.60 10.06
N ALA A 156 -2.58 1.39 8.99
CA ALA A 156 -1.48 2.23 8.55
C ALA A 156 -1.08 3.22 9.67
N PRO A 157 0.23 3.49 9.87
CA PRO A 157 0.66 4.51 10.83
C PRO A 157 0.22 5.90 10.36
N THR A 158 0.23 6.86 11.27
CA THR A 158 0.22 8.29 10.91
C THR A 158 1.39 8.60 9.96
N PRO A 159 1.23 9.48 8.96
CA PRO A 159 2.31 9.88 8.06
C PRO A 159 3.59 10.33 8.80
N ALA A 160 4.75 10.03 8.21
CA ALA A 160 6.05 10.23 8.84
C ALA A 160 6.34 11.73 9.12
N ASP A 161 5.93 12.61 8.22
CA ASP A 161 6.02 14.06 8.28
C ASP A 161 5.07 14.68 9.33
N GLU A 162 3.83 14.19 9.42
CA GLU A 162 2.92 14.53 10.53
C GLU A 162 3.51 14.14 11.89
N LEU A 163 4.01 12.90 12.02
CA LEU A 163 4.63 12.42 13.26
C LEU A 163 5.86 13.28 13.65
N ARG A 164 6.75 13.59 12.70
CA ARG A 164 7.88 14.50 12.93
C ARG A 164 7.41 15.87 13.45
N THR A 165 6.31 16.39 12.91
CA THR A 165 5.69 17.65 13.39
C THR A 165 5.19 17.52 14.84
N TYR A 166 4.50 16.43 15.19
CA TYR A 166 3.99 16.22 16.55
C TYR A 166 5.10 16.00 17.58
N TYR A 167 6.19 15.31 17.22
CA TYR A 167 7.35 15.18 18.13
C TYR A 167 8.05 16.51 18.35
N ALA A 168 8.22 17.34 17.30
CA ALA A 168 8.82 18.67 17.42
C ALA A 168 7.96 19.61 18.29
N GLU A 169 6.63 19.54 18.18
CA GLU A 169 5.71 20.29 19.06
C GLU A 169 5.86 19.85 20.52
N ALA A 170 5.90 18.54 20.77
CA ALA A 170 6.04 17.99 22.11
C ALA A 170 7.42 18.28 22.73
N GLU A 171 8.49 18.20 21.94
CA GLU A 171 9.85 18.58 22.35
C GLU A 171 9.92 20.05 22.75
N ALA A 172 9.40 20.95 21.92
CA ALA A 172 9.34 22.38 22.22
C ALA A 172 8.49 22.70 23.47
N ALA A 173 7.42 21.95 23.71
CA ALA A 173 6.51 22.17 24.85
C ALA A 173 6.98 21.54 26.17
N SER A 174 7.87 20.54 26.14
CA SER A 174 8.22 19.73 27.33
C SER A 174 9.72 19.58 27.61
N GLY A 175 10.59 19.87 26.65
CA GLY A 175 12.03 19.60 26.74
C GLY A 175 12.42 18.12 26.63
N VAL A 176 11.47 17.25 26.28
CA VAL A 176 11.71 15.82 26.05
C VAL A 176 12.09 15.60 24.59
N GLY A 177 13.26 15.01 24.35
CA GLY A 177 13.81 14.88 23.00
C GLY A 177 12.89 14.13 22.02
N TRP A 178 12.76 14.64 20.78
CA TRP A 178 11.89 14.05 19.76
C TRP A 178 12.20 12.57 19.51
N ASN A 179 13.48 12.21 19.59
CA ASN A 179 14.02 10.86 19.41
C ASN A 179 13.53 9.88 20.50
N PHE A 180 13.34 10.35 21.73
CA PHE A 180 12.77 9.54 22.82
C PHE A 180 11.26 9.35 22.64
N LEU A 181 10.54 10.39 22.23
CA LEU A 181 9.10 10.30 21.93
C LEU A 181 8.83 9.35 20.75
N ALA A 182 9.66 9.41 19.70
CA ALA A 182 9.62 8.49 18.57
C ALA A 182 9.97 7.05 18.96
N ALA A 183 11.02 6.84 19.77
CA ALA A 183 11.39 5.50 20.26
C ALA A 183 10.29 4.86 21.13
N ILE A 184 9.59 5.65 21.95
CA ILE A 184 8.42 5.19 22.71
C ILE A 184 7.28 4.81 21.75
N ASN A 185 6.91 5.69 20.81
CA ASN A 185 5.82 5.40 19.85
C ASN A 185 6.10 4.15 18.98
N LEU A 186 7.37 3.92 18.63
CA LEU A 186 7.83 2.69 17.97
C LEU A 186 7.58 1.46 18.85
N ILE A 187 8.00 1.49 20.11
CA ILE A 187 7.90 0.35 21.03
C ILE A 187 6.45 0.05 21.42
N GLU A 188 5.64 1.07 21.69
CA GLU A 188 4.28 0.89 22.20
C GLU A 188 3.31 0.37 21.13
N THR A 189 3.36 0.89 19.89
CA THR A 189 2.39 0.53 18.84
C THR A 189 2.94 0.48 17.42
N GLY A 190 4.25 0.62 17.21
CA GLY A 190 4.84 0.70 15.86
C GLY A 190 4.39 1.96 15.10
N PHE A 191 4.33 3.10 15.80
CA PHE A 191 3.81 4.39 15.31
C PHE A 191 2.29 4.43 15.06
N GLY A 192 1.52 3.88 15.99
CA GLY A 192 0.05 3.84 15.93
C GLY A 192 -0.54 2.70 15.11
N ARG A 193 0.29 1.82 14.53
CA ARG A 193 -0.18 0.65 13.77
C ARG A 193 -1.06 -0.27 14.59
N VAL A 194 -0.70 -0.52 15.86
CA VAL A 194 -1.49 -1.36 16.77
C VAL A 194 -2.68 -0.57 17.31
N ALA A 195 -3.81 -0.62 16.59
CA ALA A 195 -5.09 -0.11 17.06
C ALA A 195 -5.76 -1.17 17.96
N GLY A 196 -5.30 -1.26 19.20
CA GLY A 196 -5.77 -2.20 20.21
C GLY A 196 -5.59 -1.71 21.64
N VAL A 197 -6.33 -2.32 22.56
CA VAL A 197 -6.19 -2.10 24.00
C VAL A 197 -5.20 -3.15 24.54
N SER A 198 -4.24 -2.74 25.37
CA SER A 198 -3.32 -3.70 26.01
C SER A 198 -4.01 -4.53 27.09
N THR A 199 -3.36 -5.61 27.53
CA THR A 199 -3.83 -6.43 28.67
C THR A 199 -3.94 -5.63 29.98
N ALA A 200 -3.21 -4.51 30.11
CA ALA A 200 -3.30 -3.59 31.24
C ALA A 200 -4.42 -2.54 31.10
N GLY A 201 -5.14 -2.52 29.97
CA GLY A 201 -6.16 -1.51 29.67
C GLY A 201 -5.59 -0.22 29.07
N ALA A 202 -4.34 -0.23 28.61
CA ALA A 202 -3.71 0.92 27.97
C ALA A 202 -4.19 1.12 26.53
N GLN A 203 -4.20 2.36 26.04
CA GLN A 203 -4.86 2.76 24.79
C GLN A 203 -4.07 3.82 24.03
N GLY A 204 -4.37 3.97 22.74
CA GLY A 204 -3.77 4.98 21.88
C GLY A 204 -2.36 4.62 21.41
N PRO A 205 -1.76 5.44 20.53
CA PRO A 205 -0.46 5.16 19.93
C PRO A 205 0.69 5.15 20.95
N MET A 206 0.55 5.90 22.04
CA MET A 206 1.53 5.95 23.13
C MET A 206 1.18 5.02 24.32
N GLN A 207 0.17 4.15 24.17
CA GLN A 207 -0.30 3.16 25.16
C GLN A 207 -0.42 3.72 26.59
N PHE A 208 -1.26 4.74 26.77
CA PHE A 208 -1.56 5.27 28.10
C PHE A 208 -2.68 4.48 28.79
N LEU A 209 -2.54 4.29 30.11
CA LEU A 209 -3.71 4.02 30.95
C LEU A 209 -4.62 5.26 30.94
N PRO A 210 -5.96 5.11 30.81
CA PRO A 210 -6.88 6.25 30.76
C PRO A 210 -6.78 7.22 31.96
N THR A 211 -6.45 6.70 33.15
CA THR A 211 -6.22 7.51 34.36
C THR A 211 -4.95 8.36 34.28
N THR A 212 -3.88 7.81 33.71
CA THR A 212 -2.65 8.56 33.42
C THR A 212 -2.91 9.61 32.35
N PHE A 213 -3.61 9.24 31.27
CA PHE A 213 -3.97 10.20 30.22
C PHE A 213 -4.89 11.31 30.74
N ALA A 214 -5.82 11.04 31.66
CA ALA A 214 -6.64 12.08 32.26
C ALA A 214 -5.80 13.15 33.01
N ALA A 215 -4.66 12.77 33.60
CA ALA A 215 -3.75 13.70 34.28
C ALA A 215 -2.82 14.48 33.32
N TYR A 216 -2.36 13.85 32.23
CA TYR A 216 -1.34 14.42 31.34
C TYR A 216 -1.82 14.76 29.92
N GLY A 217 -3.03 14.38 29.53
CA GLY A 217 -3.64 14.60 28.22
C GLY A 217 -4.17 16.02 27.99
N ASN A 218 -4.30 16.83 29.05
CA ASN A 218 -4.76 18.23 28.98
C ASN A 218 -6.12 18.40 28.24
N GLY A 219 -7.03 17.44 28.38
CA GLY A 219 -8.34 17.44 27.73
C GLY A 219 -8.37 17.03 26.25
N GLY A 220 -7.24 16.59 25.68
CA GLY A 220 -7.18 16.00 24.34
C GLY A 220 -7.76 14.58 24.25
N ASP A 221 -7.59 13.93 23.10
CA ASP A 221 -8.03 12.55 22.86
C ASP A 221 -6.86 11.55 23.04
N ILE A 222 -7.08 10.47 23.80
CA ILE A 222 -6.09 9.40 23.98
C ILE A 222 -5.78 8.67 22.67
N LEU A 223 -6.75 8.60 21.75
CA LEU A 223 -6.58 7.95 20.44
C LEU A 223 -5.94 8.86 19.39
N SER A 224 -5.91 10.18 19.61
CA SER A 224 -5.24 11.16 18.75
C SER A 224 -3.72 11.00 18.84
N PRO A 225 -3.00 10.75 17.73
CA PRO A 225 -1.54 10.64 17.72
C PRO A 225 -0.85 11.86 18.31
N ARG A 226 -1.27 13.06 17.89
CA ARG A 226 -0.74 14.32 18.40
C ARG A 226 -0.95 14.46 19.90
N ASP A 227 -2.17 14.27 20.39
CA ASP A 227 -2.47 14.54 21.80
C ASP A 227 -1.82 13.50 22.73
N SER A 228 -1.72 12.24 22.29
CA SER A 228 -0.95 11.19 22.98
C SER A 228 0.55 11.48 23.03
N ILE A 229 1.16 11.94 21.93
CA ILE A 229 2.58 12.34 21.90
C ILE A 229 2.82 13.55 22.82
N MET A 230 1.94 14.55 22.79
CA MET A 230 1.99 15.70 23.69
C MET A 230 1.79 15.31 25.17
N ALA A 231 0.97 14.29 25.45
CA ALA A 231 0.80 13.74 26.79
C ALA A 231 2.05 13.00 27.28
N ALA A 232 2.75 12.26 26.40
CA ALA A 232 4.02 11.61 26.70
C ALA A 232 5.13 12.62 27.05
N GLY A 233 5.25 13.71 26.27
CA GLY A 233 6.17 14.80 26.60
C GLY A 233 5.91 15.38 28.00
N ARG A 234 4.65 15.72 28.31
CA ARG A 234 4.27 16.23 29.65
C ARG A 234 4.49 15.21 30.76
N TYR A 235 4.20 13.93 30.54
CA TYR A 235 4.41 12.86 31.51
C TYR A 235 5.89 12.71 31.86
N LEU A 236 6.76 12.61 30.85
CA LEU A 236 8.19 12.42 31.04
C LEU A 236 8.85 13.65 31.69
N ALA A 237 8.48 14.86 31.26
CA ALA A 237 8.95 16.10 31.88
C ALA A 237 8.56 16.18 33.37
N ALA A 238 7.31 15.83 33.72
CA ALA A 238 6.84 15.82 35.10
C ALA A 238 7.53 14.75 35.97
N ASN A 239 8.01 13.66 35.38
CA ASN A 239 8.82 12.63 36.04
C ASN A 239 10.34 12.93 35.98
N GLY A 240 10.74 14.16 35.63
CA GLY A 240 12.12 14.63 35.81
C GLY A 240 13.08 14.35 34.66
N PHE A 241 12.60 14.03 33.45
CA PHE A 241 13.40 13.62 32.28
C PHE A 241 14.65 14.50 31.99
N ALA A 242 14.58 15.80 32.25
CA ALA A 242 15.71 16.73 32.05
C ALA A 242 16.88 16.55 33.04
N HIS A 243 16.66 15.90 34.19
CA HIS A 243 17.64 15.68 35.24
C HIS A 243 17.95 14.18 35.44
N ASP A 244 16.92 13.33 35.38
CA ASP A 244 17.03 11.88 35.50
C ASP A 244 16.14 11.23 34.43
N ARG A 245 16.76 10.96 33.28
CA ARG A 245 16.08 10.39 32.11
C ARG A 245 15.63 8.96 32.36
N ASP A 246 16.51 8.16 32.95
CA ASP A 246 16.28 6.74 33.17
C ASP A 246 15.14 6.55 34.17
N HIS A 247 15.06 7.39 35.22
CA HIS A 247 13.90 7.43 36.10
C HIS A 247 12.62 7.79 35.35
N ALA A 248 12.61 8.85 34.53
CA ALA A 248 11.41 9.25 33.80
C ALA A 248 10.90 8.16 32.85
N LEU A 249 11.80 7.47 32.14
CA LEU A 249 11.48 6.32 31.29
C LEU A 249 11.00 5.11 32.11
N TYR A 250 11.61 4.83 33.26
CA TYR A 250 11.14 3.78 34.18
C TYR A 250 9.75 4.08 34.73
N ARG A 251 9.42 5.37 34.99
CA ARG A 251 8.07 5.75 35.39
C ARG A 251 7.06 5.54 34.27
N TYR A 252 7.46 5.70 33.01
CA TYR A 252 6.60 5.39 31.85
C TYR A 252 6.25 3.90 31.79
N ASN A 253 7.25 3.04 31.93
CA ASN A 253 7.10 1.58 31.99
C ASN A 253 8.13 1.01 32.97
N ASN A 254 7.68 0.41 34.07
CA ASN A 254 8.48 0.07 35.27
C ASN A 254 9.45 -1.11 35.04
N SER A 255 10.38 -0.95 34.10
CA SER A 255 11.31 -1.98 33.66
C SER A 255 12.59 -1.38 33.08
N ASP A 256 13.74 -1.73 33.66
CA ASP A 256 15.06 -1.29 33.18
C ASP A 256 15.33 -1.77 31.74
N ARG A 257 14.70 -2.87 31.30
CA ARG A 257 14.78 -3.36 29.92
C ARG A 257 14.09 -2.41 28.94
N TYR A 258 12.97 -1.83 29.35
CA TYR A 258 12.27 -0.82 28.56
C TYR A 258 13.09 0.47 28.48
N VAL A 259 13.65 0.92 29.61
CA VAL A 259 14.54 2.10 29.67
C VAL A 259 15.70 1.96 28.69
N ARG A 260 16.37 0.80 28.67
CA ARG A 260 17.46 0.50 27.73
C ARG A 260 16.98 0.51 26.28
N ALA A 261 15.94 -0.28 25.95
CA ALA A 261 15.42 -0.36 24.58
C ALA A 261 14.98 1.00 24.00
N VAL A 262 14.32 1.84 24.80
CA VAL A 262 13.98 3.21 24.39
C VAL A 262 15.24 4.04 24.19
N SER A 263 16.22 3.94 25.09
CA SER A 263 17.47 4.70 25.01
C SER A 263 18.33 4.31 23.81
N ASP A 264 18.38 3.03 23.46
CA ASP A 264 19.12 2.52 22.31
C ASP A 264 18.49 2.99 20.99
N TYR A 265 17.17 2.84 20.82
CA TYR A 265 16.48 3.38 19.64
C TYR A 265 16.57 4.90 19.56
N ALA A 266 16.46 5.61 20.70
CA ALA A 266 16.63 7.06 20.75
C ALA A 266 18.07 7.48 20.43
N ALA A 267 19.08 6.67 20.77
CA ALA A 267 20.47 6.92 20.41
C ALA A 267 20.73 6.72 18.91
N VAL A 268 20.14 5.69 18.28
CA VAL A 268 20.16 5.55 16.81
C VAL A 268 19.51 6.76 16.14
N LEU A 269 18.31 7.15 16.56
CA LEU A 269 17.58 8.30 16.01
C LEU A 269 18.30 9.64 16.21
N ALA A 270 19.11 9.78 17.26
CA ALA A 270 19.94 10.96 17.48
C ALA A 270 21.20 10.98 16.61
N ALA A 271 21.81 9.82 16.34
CA ALA A 271 22.99 9.70 15.48
C ALA A 271 22.64 9.75 13.98
N ASP A 272 21.51 9.16 13.60
CA ASP A 272 21.01 9.04 12.23
C ASP A 272 19.49 9.33 12.18
N PRO A 273 19.08 10.60 12.02
CA PRO A 273 17.66 10.98 11.94
C PRO A 273 16.91 10.43 10.72
N ALA A 274 17.61 9.85 9.73
CA ALA A 274 16.99 9.13 8.61
C ALA A 274 16.57 7.71 8.99
N ALA A 275 17.16 7.11 10.05
CA ALA A 275 16.70 5.84 10.60
C ALA A 275 15.23 5.86 11.05
N PHE A 276 14.66 7.04 11.35
CA PHE A 276 13.23 7.18 11.57
C PHE A 276 12.40 6.69 10.38
N ASP A 277 12.83 6.93 9.15
CA ASP A 277 12.08 6.53 7.95
C ASP A 277 12.17 5.01 7.72
N ALA A 278 13.26 4.37 8.13
CA ALA A 278 13.38 2.91 8.16
C ALA A 278 12.46 2.31 9.24
N TYR A 279 12.53 2.80 10.48
CA TYR A 279 11.65 2.37 11.56
C TYR A 279 10.17 2.63 11.24
N HIS A 280 9.83 3.74 10.60
CA HIS A 280 8.46 4.05 10.20
C HIS A 280 7.91 3.04 9.19
N ARG A 281 8.76 2.37 8.41
CA ARG A 281 8.40 1.28 7.49
C ARG A 281 8.31 -0.10 8.15
N TRP A 282 8.84 -0.30 9.37
CA TRP A 282 8.77 -1.57 10.08
C TRP A 282 7.32 -2.02 10.36
N GLN A 283 7.11 -3.34 10.36
CA GLN A 283 5.81 -3.99 10.49
C GLN A 283 5.56 -4.49 11.92
N VAL A 284 4.33 -4.95 12.19
CA VAL A 284 3.92 -5.47 13.51
C VAL A 284 4.14 -6.98 13.57
N TYR A 285 5.04 -7.42 14.45
CA TYR A 285 5.25 -8.83 14.76
C TYR A 285 4.78 -9.15 16.17
N TYR A 286 3.87 -10.11 16.30
CA TYR A 286 3.36 -10.61 17.57
C TYR A 286 4.07 -11.91 17.99
N LYS A 287 4.45 -12.01 19.27
CA LYS A 287 5.18 -13.17 19.81
C LYS A 287 4.22 -14.26 20.27
N THR A 288 4.27 -15.41 19.63
CA THR A 288 3.40 -16.57 19.88
C THR A 288 4.19 -17.81 20.34
N THR A 289 3.49 -18.88 20.71
CA THR A 289 4.09 -20.20 20.94
C THR A 289 4.60 -20.86 19.66
N ALA A 290 4.13 -20.42 18.48
CA ALA A 290 4.64 -20.85 17.17
C ALA A 290 5.83 -20.00 16.67
N GLY A 291 6.27 -19.00 17.44
CA GLY A 291 7.30 -18.03 17.04
C GLY A 291 6.76 -16.62 16.85
N ASP A 292 7.47 -15.79 16.10
CA ASP A 292 6.91 -14.49 15.66
C ASP A 292 5.90 -14.71 14.53
N VAL A 293 4.75 -14.08 14.64
CA VAL A 293 3.76 -13.99 13.57
C VAL A 293 3.66 -12.55 13.10
N LEU A 294 3.82 -12.34 11.79
CA LEU A 294 3.59 -11.04 11.16
C LEU A 294 2.09 -10.74 11.12
N LEU A 295 1.71 -9.57 11.61
CA LEU A 295 0.36 -9.03 11.50
C LEU A 295 0.39 -7.87 10.48
N PRO A 296 -0.04 -8.09 9.23
CA PRO A 296 -0.01 -7.06 8.18
C PRO A 296 -1.03 -5.96 8.46
N ILE A 297 -0.86 -4.80 7.83
CA ILE A 297 -1.91 -3.76 7.78
C ILE A 297 -3.16 -4.38 7.15
N GLY A 298 -4.31 -4.21 7.82
CA GLY A 298 -5.56 -4.88 7.45
C GLY A 298 -5.94 -6.03 8.39
N TYR A 299 -4.99 -6.62 9.14
CA TYR A 299 -5.30 -7.59 10.20
C TYR A 299 -6.34 -7.00 11.16
N SER A 300 -7.43 -7.72 11.42
CA SER A 300 -8.52 -7.26 12.29
C SER A 300 -9.21 -8.43 12.96
N ALA A 301 -9.04 -8.57 14.27
CA ALA A 301 -9.69 -9.59 15.09
C ALA A 301 -10.46 -8.95 16.26
N THR A 302 -11.74 -9.33 16.43
CA THR A 302 -12.60 -8.86 17.54
C THR A 302 -12.50 -9.73 18.80
N ALA A 303 -11.91 -10.92 18.68
CA ALA A 303 -11.59 -11.85 19.76
C ALA A 303 -10.23 -12.50 19.47
N PRO A 304 -9.52 -13.08 20.46
CA PRO A 304 -8.29 -13.80 20.20
C PRO A 304 -8.52 -15.01 19.28
N ILE A 305 -7.70 -15.15 18.25
CA ILE A 305 -7.80 -16.26 17.27
C ILE A 305 -6.63 -17.25 17.47
N PRO A 306 -6.84 -18.57 17.37
CA PRO A 306 -5.77 -19.55 17.45
C PRO A 306 -4.69 -19.32 16.39
N VAL A 307 -3.42 -19.33 16.82
CA VAL A 307 -2.26 -19.07 15.94
C VAL A 307 -2.16 -20.13 14.85
N VAL A 308 -2.50 -21.38 15.16
CA VAL A 308 -2.51 -22.48 14.18
C VAL A 308 -3.57 -22.29 13.08
N GLU A 309 -4.73 -21.71 13.42
CA GLU A 309 -5.79 -21.41 12.45
C GLU A 309 -5.41 -20.20 11.59
N TYR A 310 -4.82 -19.17 12.20
CA TYR A 310 -4.28 -18.03 11.46
C TYR A 310 -3.17 -18.47 10.50
N LEU A 311 -2.16 -19.18 10.97
CA LEU A 311 -1.07 -19.65 10.10
C LEU A 311 -1.56 -20.58 9.00
N ALA A 312 -2.50 -21.49 9.27
CA ALA A 312 -3.09 -22.33 8.22
C ALA A 312 -3.93 -21.57 7.17
N SER A 313 -4.32 -20.32 7.44
CA SER A 313 -5.06 -19.44 6.51
C SER A 313 -4.25 -18.23 6.00
N HIS A 314 -3.05 -18.02 6.55
CA HIS A 314 -2.16 -16.87 6.29
C HIS A 314 -0.70 -17.29 6.11
N GLU A 315 -0.41 -18.57 5.83
CA GLU A 315 0.79 -18.94 5.06
C GLU A 315 0.76 -18.10 3.78
N THR A 316 1.84 -17.37 3.48
CA THR A 316 1.94 -16.56 2.27
C THR A 316 1.57 -17.43 1.07
N PRO A 317 0.46 -17.18 0.36
CA PRO A 317 -0.01 -18.10 -0.66
C PRO A 317 1.06 -18.21 -1.74
N ILE A 318 1.69 -19.39 -1.83
CA ILE A 318 2.76 -19.61 -2.80
C ILE A 318 2.11 -19.53 -4.19
N ALA A 319 2.30 -18.39 -4.84
CA ALA A 319 1.77 -18.14 -6.16
C ALA A 319 2.27 -19.22 -7.11
N GLN A 320 1.36 -20.01 -7.66
CA GLN A 320 1.68 -21.02 -8.66
C GLN A 320 1.86 -20.32 -9.99
N ILE A 321 3.12 -20.07 -10.33
CA ILE A 321 3.53 -19.43 -11.58
C ILE A 321 4.31 -20.47 -12.38
N SER A 322 3.85 -20.77 -13.60
CA SER A 322 4.61 -21.64 -14.52
C SER A 322 5.89 -20.91 -14.97
N PRO A 323 7.00 -21.61 -15.32
CA PRO A 323 8.22 -20.95 -15.80
C PRO A 323 8.01 -20.07 -17.05
N GLN A 324 6.95 -20.36 -17.84
CA GLN A 324 6.54 -19.53 -18.96
C GLN A 324 5.82 -18.26 -18.48
N SER A 325 4.87 -18.39 -17.56
CA SER A 325 4.14 -17.26 -16.97
C SER A 325 5.07 -16.34 -16.16
N GLU A 326 6.11 -16.88 -15.51
CA GLU A 326 7.15 -16.11 -14.82
C GLU A 326 7.95 -15.24 -15.82
N GLN A 327 8.36 -15.79 -16.97
CA GLN A 327 9.02 -15.02 -18.04
C GLN A 327 8.10 -14.00 -18.73
N VAL A 328 6.78 -14.20 -18.69
CA VAL A 328 5.80 -13.19 -19.14
C VAL A 328 5.72 -12.07 -18.09
N LEU A 329 5.61 -12.43 -16.81
CA LEU A 329 5.53 -11.49 -15.69
C LEU A 329 6.76 -10.57 -15.62
N GLU A 330 7.98 -11.12 -15.70
CA GLU A 330 9.22 -10.34 -15.71
C GLU A 330 9.24 -9.30 -16.85
N ARG A 331 8.80 -9.68 -18.05
CA ARG A 331 8.72 -8.76 -19.20
C ARG A 331 7.64 -7.68 -19.01
N MET A 332 6.50 -8.03 -18.42
CA MET A 332 5.43 -7.07 -18.13
C MET A 332 5.83 -6.08 -17.04
N LEU A 333 6.51 -6.54 -15.98
CA LEU A 333 7.04 -5.71 -14.89
C LEU A 333 8.26 -4.87 -15.28
N ALA A 334 8.98 -5.21 -16.35
CA ALA A 334 9.93 -4.30 -16.96
C ALA A 334 9.20 -3.10 -17.59
N ALA A 335 8.13 -3.36 -18.33
CA ALA A 335 7.34 -2.33 -19.01
C ALA A 335 6.50 -1.43 -18.05
N THR A 336 6.18 -1.87 -16.82
CA THR A 336 5.51 -0.98 -15.84
C THR A 336 6.39 0.19 -15.38
N ARG A 337 7.72 0.10 -15.55
CA ARG A 337 8.71 1.10 -15.11
C ARG A 337 8.87 2.25 -16.09
N ASP A 338 8.65 1.97 -17.37
CA ASP A 338 8.74 2.96 -18.45
C ASP A 338 7.49 3.87 -18.53
N VAL A 339 6.45 3.60 -17.73
CA VAL A 339 5.19 4.35 -17.73
C VAL A 339 4.94 5.03 -16.38
N SER A 340 4.93 6.36 -16.41
CA SER A 340 4.65 7.20 -15.24
C SER A 340 3.35 6.82 -14.53
N PRO A 341 3.37 6.62 -13.19
CA PRO A 341 2.15 6.42 -12.41
C PRO A 341 1.19 7.62 -12.43
N ALA A 342 1.68 8.82 -12.83
CA ALA A 342 0.89 10.04 -12.86
C ALA A 342 -0.06 10.17 -14.07
N ASP A 343 -0.07 9.19 -14.99
CA ASP A 343 -1.05 9.10 -16.09
C ASP A 343 -1.76 7.73 -16.05
N PRO A 344 -2.91 7.64 -15.34
CA PRO A 344 -3.66 6.39 -15.20
C PRO A 344 -4.15 5.81 -16.53
N SER A 345 -4.42 6.66 -17.54
CA SER A 345 -4.87 6.21 -18.85
C SER A 345 -3.73 5.69 -19.71
N ALA A 346 -2.56 6.36 -19.75
CA ALA A 346 -1.38 5.83 -20.43
C ALA A 346 -0.85 4.53 -19.79
N ARG A 347 -0.94 4.42 -18.46
CA ARG A 347 -0.61 3.19 -17.71
C ARG A 347 -1.58 2.07 -18.02
N SER A 348 -2.89 2.35 -18.03
CA SER A 348 -3.90 1.34 -18.40
C SER A 348 -3.80 0.91 -19.87
N GLU A 349 -3.56 1.83 -20.79
CA GLU A 349 -3.34 1.53 -22.21
C GLU A 349 -2.14 0.61 -22.38
N THR A 350 -0.98 1.00 -21.85
CA THR A 350 0.26 0.23 -22.02
C THR A 350 0.18 -1.16 -21.40
N LEU A 351 -0.32 -1.28 -20.16
CA LEU A 351 -0.34 -2.58 -19.48
C LEU A 351 -1.41 -3.52 -20.06
N SER A 352 -2.56 -2.98 -20.48
CA SER A 352 -3.57 -3.78 -21.20
C SER A 352 -3.07 -4.27 -22.57
N ARG A 353 -2.24 -3.48 -23.27
CA ARG A 353 -1.67 -3.79 -24.59
C ARG A 353 -0.68 -4.96 -24.56
N LEU A 354 0.04 -5.17 -23.45
CA LEU A 354 1.06 -6.22 -23.32
C LEU A 354 0.49 -7.64 -23.44
N PHE A 355 -0.83 -7.80 -23.32
CA PHE A 355 -1.52 -9.07 -23.49
C PHE A 355 -2.04 -9.31 -24.92
N LEU A 356 -2.00 -8.34 -25.85
CA LEU A 356 -2.51 -8.56 -27.21
C LEU A 356 -1.83 -9.78 -27.88
N GLY A 357 -2.63 -10.70 -28.39
CA GLY A 357 -2.17 -11.99 -28.92
C GLY A 357 -1.86 -13.07 -27.86
N THR A 358 -2.10 -12.83 -26.56
CA THR A 358 -2.07 -13.90 -25.55
C THR A 358 -3.28 -14.83 -25.78
N PRO A 359 -3.07 -16.15 -25.94
CA PRO A 359 -4.13 -17.12 -26.14
C PRO A 359 -5.26 -17.07 -25.10
N TYR A 360 -6.48 -17.36 -25.55
CA TYR A 360 -7.61 -17.55 -24.65
C TYR A 360 -7.49 -18.90 -23.91
N GLY A 361 -7.65 -18.89 -22.59
CA GLY A 361 -7.70 -20.09 -21.75
C GLY A 361 -8.78 -19.98 -20.68
N ALA A 362 -9.77 -20.87 -20.71
CA ALA A 362 -10.77 -20.99 -19.65
C ALA A 362 -10.26 -21.84 -18.47
N ASP A 363 -10.89 -21.67 -17.31
CA ASP A 363 -10.71 -22.51 -16.13
C ASP A 363 -9.24 -22.61 -15.64
N THR A 364 -8.48 -21.52 -15.78
CA THR A 364 -7.04 -21.46 -15.39
C THR A 364 -6.82 -21.36 -13.88
N LEU A 365 -7.84 -21.00 -13.10
CA LEU A 365 -7.78 -20.86 -11.64
C LEU A 365 -8.23 -22.12 -10.93
N ILE A 366 -7.55 -22.49 -9.83
CA ILE A 366 -7.84 -23.69 -9.05
C ILE A 366 -8.59 -23.31 -7.77
N GLY A 367 -9.72 -23.97 -7.53
CA GLY A 367 -10.50 -23.85 -6.29
C GLY A 367 -12.01 -23.99 -6.50
N SER A 368 -12.67 -24.70 -5.58
CA SER A 368 -14.11 -24.96 -5.59
C SER A 368 -14.64 -25.28 -4.19
N ALA A 369 -15.95 -25.50 -4.05
CA ALA A 369 -16.55 -26.01 -2.80
C ALA A 369 -16.01 -27.37 -2.32
N SER A 370 -15.23 -28.09 -3.14
CA SER A 370 -14.64 -29.40 -2.82
C SER A 370 -13.14 -29.48 -3.08
N GLU A 371 -12.50 -28.39 -3.51
CA GLU A 371 -11.08 -28.32 -3.84
C GLU A 371 -10.50 -27.03 -3.25
N PRO A 372 -9.44 -27.10 -2.42
CA PRO A 372 -8.82 -25.91 -1.86
C PRO A 372 -8.40 -24.89 -2.93
N GLU A 373 -8.73 -23.63 -2.70
CA GLU A 373 -8.32 -22.51 -3.55
C GLU A 373 -6.80 -22.36 -3.56
N GLN A 374 -6.24 -22.04 -4.73
CA GLN A 374 -4.80 -21.82 -4.90
C GLN A 374 -4.56 -20.53 -5.67
N LEU A 375 -3.53 -19.77 -5.28
CA LEU A 375 -3.18 -18.53 -5.98
C LEU A 375 -2.45 -18.86 -7.29
N VAL A 376 -3.19 -19.00 -8.38
CA VAL A 376 -2.61 -19.26 -9.72
C VAL A 376 -2.28 -17.95 -10.45
N VAL A 377 -1.08 -17.89 -11.04
CA VAL A 377 -0.65 -16.85 -11.98
C VAL A 377 -0.34 -17.51 -13.32
N GLU A 378 -1.34 -17.52 -14.19
CA GLU A 378 -1.22 -18.01 -15.56
C GLU A 378 -1.39 -16.84 -16.53
N LEU A 379 -0.29 -16.44 -17.16
CA LEU A 379 -0.17 -15.26 -18.02
C LEU A 379 0.06 -15.61 -19.49
N ALA A 380 0.31 -16.88 -19.81
CA ALA A 380 0.42 -17.34 -21.19
C ALA A 380 -0.93 -17.76 -21.78
N ASN A 381 -1.97 -17.95 -20.95
CA ASN A 381 -3.35 -18.19 -21.36
C ASN A 381 -4.28 -17.45 -20.40
N VAL A 382 -5.23 -16.66 -20.91
CA VAL A 382 -6.14 -15.87 -20.06
C VAL A 382 -7.60 -15.96 -20.52
N ASP A 383 -8.52 -15.89 -19.57
CA ASP A 383 -9.94 -15.58 -19.83
C ASP A 383 -10.22 -14.09 -19.57
N CYS A 384 -11.47 -13.65 -19.74
CA CYS A 384 -11.82 -12.24 -19.58
C CYS A 384 -11.67 -11.70 -18.14
N PHE A 385 -11.85 -12.54 -17.12
CA PHE A 385 -11.70 -12.15 -15.71
C PHE A 385 -10.22 -12.09 -15.33
N THR A 386 -9.47 -13.15 -15.60
CA THR A 386 -8.04 -13.23 -15.31
C THR A 386 -7.25 -12.18 -16.09
N TYR A 387 -7.61 -11.89 -17.34
CA TYR A 387 -7.07 -10.74 -18.08
C TYR A 387 -7.28 -9.42 -17.32
N ALA A 388 -8.50 -9.14 -16.86
CA ALA A 388 -8.80 -7.94 -16.11
C ALA A 388 -8.02 -7.88 -14.78
N ASP A 389 -8.01 -8.98 -14.03
CA ASP A 389 -7.25 -9.13 -12.78
C ASP A 389 -5.77 -8.78 -12.96
N TYR A 390 -5.10 -9.34 -13.98
CA TYR A 390 -3.67 -9.16 -14.17
C TYR A 390 -3.31 -7.76 -14.63
N VAL A 391 -4.11 -7.15 -15.51
CA VAL A 391 -3.92 -5.73 -15.89
C VAL A 391 -4.06 -4.83 -14.66
N GLU A 392 -5.04 -5.10 -13.80
CA GLU A 392 -5.32 -4.29 -12.61
C GLU A 392 -4.28 -4.50 -11.48
N ALA A 393 -3.72 -5.72 -11.37
CA ALA A 393 -2.60 -6.03 -10.50
C ALA A 393 -1.28 -5.39 -10.99
N LEU A 394 -0.97 -5.47 -12.29
CA LEU A 394 0.22 -4.83 -12.89
C LEU A 394 0.18 -3.31 -12.74
N LYS A 395 -1.00 -2.68 -12.82
CA LYS A 395 -1.14 -1.24 -12.57
C LYS A 395 -0.66 -0.83 -11.17
N ARG A 396 -0.75 -1.73 -10.17
CA ARG A 396 -0.38 -1.53 -8.76
C ARG A 396 0.99 -2.11 -8.36
N ALA A 397 1.77 -2.61 -9.33
CA ALA A 397 2.99 -3.37 -9.04
C ALA A 397 4.21 -2.92 -9.85
N ASP A 398 5.37 -2.94 -9.20
CA ASP A 398 6.68 -2.61 -9.79
C ASP A 398 7.65 -3.82 -9.82
N ASN A 399 7.31 -4.87 -9.07
CA ASN A 399 8.05 -6.12 -8.98
C ASN A 399 7.11 -7.32 -8.68
N ARG A 400 7.67 -8.54 -8.74
CA ARG A 400 6.96 -9.83 -8.58
C ARG A 400 6.16 -9.93 -7.26
N GLU A 401 6.74 -9.51 -6.14
CA GLU A 401 6.11 -9.59 -4.81
C GLU A 401 4.93 -8.63 -4.74
N THR A 402 5.14 -7.36 -5.12
CA THR A 402 4.06 -6.37 -5.19
C THR A 402 2.96 -6.75 -6.19
N PHE A 403 3.27 -7.52 -7.25
CA PHE A 403 2.29 -8.06 -8.17
C PHE A 403 1.46 -9.19 -7.54
N VAL A 404 2.10 -10.10 -6.80
CA VAL A 404 1.40 -11.16 -6.05
C VAL A 404 0.47 -10.54 -4.99
N ASP A 405 0.95 -9.56 -4.22
CA ASP A 405 0.13 -8.83 -3.25
C ASP A 405 -1.02 -8.06 -3.91
N ALA A 406 -0.74 -7.34 -5.01
CA ALA A 406 -1.78 -6.63 -5.76
C ALA A 406 -2.82 -7.60 -6.33
N LEU A 407 -2.39 -8.74 -6.88
CA LEU A 407 -3.28 -9.77 -7.41
C LEU A 407 -4.14 -10.40 -6.31
N ILE A 408 -3.60 -10.65 -5.12
CA ILE A 408 -4.38 -11.13 -3.97
C ILE A 408 -5.49 -10.12 -3.64
N ASN A 409 -5.16 -8.83 -3.55
CA ASN A 409 -6.11 -7.76 -3.23
C ASN A 409 -7.14 -7.51 -4.35
N VAL A 410 -6.75 -7.71 -5.62
CA VAL A 410 -7.65 -7.63 -6.78
C VAL A 410 -8.62 -8.81 -6.81
N ARG A 411 -8.11 -10.05 -6.72
CA ARG A 411 -8.90 -11.27 -6.91
C ARG A 411 -9.68 -11.72 -5.67
N TYR A 412 -9.22 -11.43 -4.46
CA TYR A 412 -9.81 -11.95 -3.21
C TYR A 412 -10.31 -10.85 -2.26
N ARG A 413 -11.24 -11.20 -1.38
CA ARG A 413 -11.72 -10.38 -0.27
C ARG A 413 -10.79 -10.53 0.94
N ASP A 414 -10.58 -9.44 1.66
CA ASP A 414 -9.81 -9.38 2.91
C ASP A 414 -8.36 -9.90 2.80
N GLY A 415 -7.82 -10.04 1.58
CA GLY A 415 -6.50 -10.62 1.31
C GLY A 415 -6.41 -12.13 1.46
N VAL A 416 -7.53 -12.84 1.68
CA VAL A 416 -7.54 -14.28 1.97
C VAL A 416 -7.75 -15.09 0.69
N VAL A 417 -6.79 -15.95 0.34
CA VAL A 417 -6.90 -16.88 -0.80
C VAL A 417 -7.77 -18.07 -0.41
N ALA A 418 -9.09 -17.90 -0.55
CA ALA A 418 -10.10 -18.92 -0.35
C ALA A 418 -11.19 -18.80 -1.42
N TYR A 419 -11.86 -19.92 -1.74
CA TYR A 419 -12.86 -19.97 -2.81
C TYR A 419 -14.07 -19.07 -2.48
N GLU A 420 -14.47 -19.05 -1.22
CA GLU A 420 -15.48 -18.14 -0.68
C GLU A 420 -15.03 -16.68 -0.60
N ASN A 421 -13.73 -16.39 -0.71
CA ASN A 421 -13.18 -15.03 -0.71
C ASN A 421 -12.91 -14.50 -2.12
N ARG A 422 -12.82 -15.33 -3.16
CA ARG A 422 -12.63 -14.87 -4.54
C ARG A 422 -13.81 -13.98 -5.00
N LYS A 423 -13.50 -12.90 -5.73
CA LYS A 423 -14.48 -11.97 -6.34
C LYS A 423 -14.99 -12.57 -7.66
N HIS A 424 -15.96 -13.47 -7.60
CA HIS A 424 -16.46 -14.21 -8.78
C HIS A 424 -17.40 -13.41 -9.70
N PHE A 425 -17.90 -12.26 -9.25
CA PHE A 425 -18.82 -11.40 -10.02
C PHE A 425 -18.13 -10.06 -10.31
N PHE A 426 -18.26 -9.54 -11.52
CA PHE A 426 -17.56 -8.32 -11.95
C PHE A 426 -17.87 -7.12 -11.04
N THR A 427 -19.14 -6.97 -10.66
CA THR A 427 -19.59 -5.90 -9.76
C THR A 427 -19.09 -6.05 -8.32
N ASP A 428 -18.47 -7.16 -7.93
CA ASP A 428 -17.79 -7.26 -6.62
C ASP A 428 -16.61 -6.28 -6.50
N TRP A 429 -15.99 -5.87 -7.62
CA TRP A 429 -14.95 -4.83 -7.63
C TRP A 429 -15.44 -3.46 -7.14
N ALA A 430 -16.75 -3.18 -7.24
CA ALA A 430 -17.36 -1.93 -6.77
C ALA A 430 -18.23 -2.12 -5.52
N ALA A 431 -18.82 -3.30 -5.32
CA ALA A 431 -19.78 -3.58 -4.24
C ALA A 431 -19.15 -4.12 -2.94
N VAL A 432 -17.86 -4.47 -2.94
CA VAL A 432 -17.14 -5.02 -1.78
C VAL A 432 -16.01 -4.08 -1.38
N ALA A 433 -15.81 -3.88 -0.08
CA ALA A 433 -14.70 -3.10 0.47
C ALA A 433 -13.43 -3.96 0.65
N PRO A 434 -12.22 -3.41 0.41
CA PRO A 434 -11.97 -2.14 -0.28
C PRO A 434 -12.38 -2.22 -1.75
N ALA A 435 -13.07 -1.19 -2.25
CA ALA A 435 -13.50 -1.14 -3.64
C ALA A 435 -12.28 -0.93 -4.55
N LEU A 436 -12.20 -1.72 -5.62
CA LEU A 436 -11.18 -1.64 -6.66
C LEU A 436 -11.59 -0.68 -7.78
N ALA A 437 -12.88 -0.47 -7.96
CA ALA A 437 -13.45 0.42 -8.95
C ALA A 437 -14.73 1.09 -8.46
N THR A 438 -15.06 2.25 -9.03
CA THR A 438 -16.36 2.91 -8.91
C THR A 438 -17.26 2.45 -10.05
N ASP A 439 -18.50 2.05 -9.76
CA ASP A 439 -19.53 1.90 -10.78
C ASP A 439 -19.98 3.29 -11.26
N VAL A 440 -19.51 3.68 -12.45
CA VAL A 440 -19.82 4.97 -13.08
C VAL A 440 -20.98 4.87 -14.09
N THR A 441 -21.60 3.70 -14.20
CA THR A 441 -22.58 3.40 -15.27
C THR A 441 -23.80 4.32 -15.23
N ALA A 442 -24.31 4.62 -14.02
CA ALA A 442 -25.43 5.55 -13.83
C ALA A 442 -25.05 7.00 -14.19
N ASP A 443 -23.80 7.39 -13.95
CA ASP A 443 -23.35 8.76 -14.21
C ASP A 443 -23.19 9.01 -15.71
N LEU A 444 -22.79 7.99 -16.48
CA LEU A 444 -22.47 8.09 -17.91
C LEU A 444 -23.67 8.40 -18.81
N SER A 445 -24.86 7.86 -18.53
CA SER A 445 -26.06 8.07 -19.35
C SER A 445 -27.35 8.15 -18.52
N PRO A 446 -28.28 9.08 -18.81
CA PRO A 446 -29.61 9.09 -18.20
C PRO A 446 -30.48 7.89 -18.61
N ASP A 447 -30.12 7.19 -19.68
CA ASP A 447 -30.77 5.95 -20.14
C ASP A 447 -30.24 4.68 -19.43
N ALA A 448 -29.39 4.83 -18.41
CA ALA A 448 -28.92 3.73 -17.58
C ALA A 448 -30.08 3.06 -16.81
N VAL A 449 -30.13 1.73 -16.87
CA VAL A 449 -31.18 0.90 -16.27
C VAL A 449 -30.62 0.14 -15.07
N GLN A 450 -31.33 0.20 -13.94
CA GLN A 450 -31.01 -0.59 -12.75
C GLN A 450 -31.90 -1.84 -12.67
N VAL A 451 -31.28 -3.00 -12.51
CA VAL A 451 -31.97 -4.29 -12.37
C VAL A 451 -31.50 -4.97 -11.07
N ARG A 452 -32.45 -5.35 -10.22
CA ARG A 452 -32.16 -6.16 -9.03
C ARG A 452 -32.00 -7.63 -9.43
N LYS A 453 -30.87 -8.22 -9.06
CA LYS A 453 -30.45 -9.59 -9.33
C LYS A 453 -30.17 -10.35 -8.05
N ASN A 454 -30.21 -11.69 -8.14
CA ASN A 454 -29.82 -12.61 -7.09
C ASN A 454 -28.59 -13.37 -7.57
N LEU A 455 -27.41 -12.74 -7.47
CA LEU A 455 -26.16 -13.30 -7.97
C LEU A 455 -25.93 -14.71 -7.39
N ASN A 456 -25.37 -15.57 -8.24
CA ASN A 456 -25.23 -17.02 -8.05
C ASN A 456 -26.51 -17.86 -8.24
N GLN A 457 -27.73 -17.30 -8.28
CA GLN A 457 -28.95 -18.09 -8.48
C GLN A 457 -29.26 -18.36 -9.96
N ARG A 458 -29.33 -19.63 -10.39
CA ARG A 458 -29.76 -19.97 -11.76
C ARG A 458 -31.27 -19.78 -11.92
N ASP A 459 -31.71 -19.23 -13.04
CA ASP A 459 -33.14 -19.04 -13.35
C ASP A 459 -33.90 -20.38 -13.49
N SER A 460 -33.20 -21.45 -13.86
CA SER A 460 -33.71 -22.84 -13.87
C SER A 460 -33.79 -23.48 -12.48
N GLY A 461 -33.36 -22.79 -11.42
CA GLY A 461 -33.13 -23.33 -10.08
C GLY A 461 -31.71 -23.87 -9.87
N GLY A 462 -31.28 -23.90 -8.61
CA GLY A 462 -29.89 -24.20 -8.22
C GLY A 462 -28.98 -22.97 -8.29
N VAL A 463 -27.66 -23.21 -8.23
CA VAL A 463 -26.64 -22.14 -8.23
C VAL A 463 -25.61 -22.32 -9.34
N TYR A 464 -24.94 -21.23 -9.74
CA TYR A 464 -23.83 -21.28 -10.70
C TYR A 464 -22.57 -21.85 -10.07
N LEU A 465 -22.27 -21.40 -8.86
CA LEU A 465 -21.09 -21.67 -8.05
C LEU A 465 -21.54 -22.35 -6.73
N PRO A 466 -21.47 -23.69 -6.63
CA PRO A 466 -21.75 -24.42 -5.39
C PRO A 466 -20.89 -23.91 -4.23
N GLY A 467 -21.38 -24.00 -2.99
CA GLY A 467 -20.66 -23.54 -1.80
C GLY A 467 -20.73 -22.03 -1.53
N LEU A 468 -21.02 -21.20 -2.54
CA LEU A 468 -21.20 -19.75 -2.35
C LEU A 468 -22.66 -19.38 -2.03
N PRO A 469 -22.91 -18.32 -1.24
CA PRO A 469 -24.24 -17.80 -1.00
C PRO A 469 -24.85 -17.18 -2.26
N VAL A 470 -26.19 -17.04 -2.27
CA VAL A 470 -26.89 -16.19 -3.23
C VAL A 470 -26.90 -14.76 -2.69
N VAL A 471 -26.47 -13.78 -3.49
CA VAL A 471 -26.29 -12.39 -3.05
C VAL A 471 -27.18 -11.46 -3.85
N ALA A 472 -28.05 -10.70 -3.17
CA ALA A 472 -28.84 -9.67 -3.83
C ALA A 472 -27.93 -8.49 -4.26
N ARG A 473 -27.95 -8.14 -5.54
CA ARG A 473 -27.17 -7.04 -6.13
C ARG A 473 -28.08 -6.20 -7.03
N THR A 474 -27.97 -4.88 -6.95
CA THR A 474 -28.48 -4.01 -8.02
C THR A 474 -27.38 -3.86 -9.06
N VAL A 475 -27.66 -4.24 -10.30
CA VAL A 475 -26.74 -4.09 -11.44
C VAL A 475 -27.25 -2.94 -12.30
N THR A 476 -26.41 -1.93 -12.50
CA THR A 476 -26.69 -0.81 -13.42
C THR A 476 -26.06 -1.11 -14.77
N TYR A 477 -26.79 -0.89 -15.86
CA TYR A 477 -26.25 -1.04 -17.22
C TYR A 477 -26.82 -0.01 -18.18
N ILE A 478 -26.05 0.39 -19.19
CA ILE A 478 -26.54 1.19 -20.33
C ILE A 478 -26.91 0.21 -21.44
N PRO A 479 -28.17 0.17 -21.93
CA PRO A 479 -28.54 -0.68 -23.07
C PRO A 479 -27.74 -0.25 -24.32
N SER A 480 -27.19 -1.19 -25.10
CA SER A 480 -26.18 -0.87 -26.13
C SER A 480 -26.63 0.17 -27.17
N ARG A 481 -27.92 0.19 -27.51
CA ARG A 481 -28.54 1.18 -28.42
C ARG A 481 -28.51 2.64 -27.90
N HIS A 482 -28.18 2.83 -26.63
CA HIS A 482 -28.10 4.12 -25.92
C HIS A 482 -26.65 4.46 -25.55
N VAL A 483 -25.67 3.72 -26.08
CA VAL A 483 -24.26 4.13 -26.07
C VAL A 483 -24.00 4.94 -27.33
N ASP A 484 -23.95 6.25 -27.18
CA ASP A 484 -23.76 7.24 -28.25
C ASP A 484 -22.47 8.05 -28.02
N ASP A 485 -22.19 9.03 -28.89
CA ASP A 485 -21.01 9.91 -28.77
C ASP A 485 -20.93 10.64 -27.41
N SER A 486 -22.09 10.91 -26.77
CA SER A 486 -22.14 11.53 -25.44
C SER A 486 -21.67 10.56 -24.35
N VAL A 487 -22.02 9.27 -24.45
CA VAL A 487 -21.46 8.23 -23.56
C VAL A 487 -19.98 8.00 -23.85
N LEU A 488 -19.60 7.84 -25.13
CA LEU A 488 -18.21 7.59 -25.54
C LEU A 488 -17.26 8.68 -25.05
N SER A 489 -17.63 9.96 -25.21
CA SER A 489 -16.81 11.10 -24.75
C SER A 489 -16.56 11.18 -23.23
N ARG A 490 -17.21 10.32 -22.44
CA ARG A 490 -17.11 10.25 -20.98
C ARG A 490 -16.45 8.97 -20.46
N LEU A 491 -16.24 7.99 -21.33
CA LEU A 491 -15.35 6.86 -21.08
C LEU A 491 -13.89 7.34 -21.05
N ARG A 492 -13.02 6.57 -20.40
CA ARG A 492 -11.59 6.84 -20.29
C ARG A 492 -10.83 5.55 -20.55
N THR A 493 -9.70 5.64 -21.26
CA THR A 493 -8.81 4.49 -21.44
C THR A 493 -8.42 3.92 -20.07
N GLY A 494 -8.75 2.65 -19.84
CA GLY A 494 -8.63 1.98 -18.54
C GLY A 494 -9.93 1.77 -17.77
N ASP A 495 -11.07 2.26 -18.25
CA ASP A 495 -12.39 1.82 -17.77
C ASP A 495 -12.62 0.36 -18.15
N TYR A 496 -13.15 -0.44 -17.23
CA TYR A 496 -13.55 -1.82 -17.49
C TYR A 496 -15.01 -1.88 -17.93
N LEU A 497 -15.24 -2.52 -19.08
CA LEU A 497 -16.56 -2.71 -19.66
C LEU A 497 -17.00 -4.17 -19.48
N GLY A 498 -18.14 -4.37 -18.84
CA GLY A 498 -18.76 -5.69 -18.66
C GLY A 498 -20.05 -5.82 -19.47
N ALA A 499 -20.16 -6.86 -20.30
CA ALA A 499 -21.35 -7.14 -21.09
C ALA A 499 -22.51 -7.60 -20.21
N PHE A 500 -23.59 -6.81 -20.11
CA PHE A 500 -24.70 -7.08 -19.20
C PHE A 500 -25.37 -8.44 -19.49
N ALA A 501 -25.37 -9.33 -18.50
CA ALA A 501 -26.08 -10.60 -18.57
C ALA A 501 -27.58 -10.38 -18.48
N GLN A 502 -28.39 -11.18 -19.18
CA GLN A 502 -29.85 -11.15 -19.00
C GLN A 502 -30.32 -12.06 -17.85
N ASP A 503 -29.61 -13.17 -17.61
CA ASP A 503 -29.85 -14.13 -16.52
C ASP A 503 -29.98 -13.43 -15.15
N GLY A 504 -30.90 -13.92 -14.30
CA GLY A 504 -31.22 -13.33 -13.01
C GLY A 504 -30.12 -13.42 -11.94
N GLY A 505 -29.13 -14.31 -12.12
CA GLY A 505 -28.03 -14.56 -11.17
C GLY A 505 -26.61 -14.35 -11.69
N LEU A 506 -26.45 -13.71 -12.85
CA LEU A 506 -25.17 -13.20 -13.35
C LEU A 506 -25.27 -11.68 -13.49
N ASP A 507 -24.21 -10.93 -13.21
CA ASP A 507 -24.16 -9.50 -13.50
C ASP A 507 -23.72 -9.25 -14.96
N VAL A 508 -22.62 -9.87 -15.37
CA VAL A 508 -22.07 -9.78 -16.74
C VAL A 508 -21.73 -11.15 -17.31
N THR A 509 -21.64 -11.25 -18.64
CA THR A 509 -21.22 -12.47 -19.36
C THR A 509 -19.77 -12.42 -19.85
N HIS A 510 -19.20 -11.22 -19.99
CA HIS A 510 -17.86 -11.00 -20.53
C HIS A 510 -17.30 -9.65 -20.05
N ILE A 511 -15.97 -9.51 -19.98
CA ILE A 511 -15.28 -8.29 -19.53
C ILE A 511 -14.15 -7.94 -20.50
N GLY A 512 -13.85 -6.65 -20.61
CA GLY A 512 -12.65 -6.12 -21.26
C GLY A 512 -12.38 -4.68 -20.86
N VAL A 513 -11.38 -4.07 -21.49
CA VAL A 513 -10.93 -2.70 -21.21
C VAL A 513 -11.35 -1.78 -22.36
N PHE A 514 -11.93 -0.64 -22.04
CA PHE A 514 -12.09 0.46 -22.99
C PHE A 514 -10.73 1.09 -23.29
N VAL A 515 -10.39 1.21 -24.57
CA VAL A 515 -9.16 1.86 -25.02
C VAL A 515 -9.47 2.80 -26.19
N GLU A 516 -9.12 4.08 -26.04
CA GLU A 516 -9.10 5.03 -27.16
C GLU A 516 -7.82 4.79 -28.01
N THR A 517 -7.97 4.62 -29.32
CA THR A 517 -6.85 4.40 -30.26
C THR A 517 -6.88 5.41 -31.40
N PRO A 518 -5.78 5.58 -32.19
CA PRO A 518 -5.77 6.44 -33.37
C PRO A 518 -6.84 6.08 -34.42
N ASP A 519 -7.28 4.82 -34.47
CA ASP A 519 -8.29 4.31 -35.40
C ASP A 519 -9.71 4.32 -34.78
N GLY A 520 -9.86 4.82 -33.54
CA GLY A 520 -11.11 4.94 -32.79
C GLY A 520 -11.15 4.10 -31.50
N PRO A 521 -12.27 4.14 -30.76
CA PRO A 521 -12.43 3.39 -29.51
C PRO A 521 -12.59 1.89 -29.73
N VAL A 522 -11.83 1.09 -28.99
CA VAL A 522 -11.85 -0.37 -29.03
C VAL A 522 -12.20 -0.98 -27.67
N PHE A 523 -12.73 -2.19 -27.73
CA PHE A 523 -12.94 -3.09 -26.60
C PHE A 523 -11.84 -4.16 -26.60
N ARG A 524 -10.82 -3.95 -25.76
CA ARG A 524 -9.67 -4.86 -25.62
C ARG A 524 -10.05 -6.00 -24.68
N ASN A 525 -10.08 -7.24 -25.16
CA ASN A 525 -10.61 -8.36 -24.39
C ASN A 525 -10.01 -9.72 -24.77
N ALA A 526 -9.93 -10.64 -23.80
CA ALA A 526 -9.62 -12.06 -24.04
C ALA A 526 -10.83 -12.76 -24.67
N SER A 527 -10.80 -13.00 -25.98
CA SER A 527 -11.97 -13.49 -26.72
C SER A 527 -11.93 -15.01 -26.93
N SER A 528 -12.98 -15.70 -26.48
CA SER A 528 -13.18 -17.15 -26.67
C SER A 528 -13.74 -17.54 -28.04
N LEU A 529 -14.08 -16.55 -28.89
CA LEU A 529 -14.58 -16.82 -30.23
C LEU A 529 -13.48 -17.43 -31.09
N SER A 530 -13.78 -18.50 -31.81
CA SER A 530 -12.81 -19.25 -32.65
C SER A 530 -12.17 -18.44 -33.78
N ALA A 531 -12.72 -17.26 -34.11
CA ALA A 531 -12.12 -16.31 -35.05
C ALA A 531 -10.95 -15.50 -34.45
N TYR A 532 -10.81 -15.51 -33.12
CA TYR A 532 -9.77 -14.80 -32.37
C TYR A 532 -9.00 -15.79 -31.46
N ASN A 533 -9.68 -16.37 -30.47
CA ASN A 533 -9.11 -17.29 -29.46
C ASN A 533 -7.86 -16.72 -28.75
N GLU A 534 -7.81 -15.40 -28.58
CA GLU A 534 -6.72 -14.63 -27.99
C GLU A 534 -7.23 -13.28 -27.47
N VAL A 535 -6.37 -12.52 -26.80
CA VAL A 535 -6.65 -11.13 -26.43
C VAL A 535 -6.55 -10.23 -27.66
N VAL A 536 -7.66 -9.58 -28.01
CA VAL A 536 -7.82 -8.78 -29.23
C VAL A 536 -8.42 -7.41 -28.94
N ASP A 537 -8.14 -6.46 -29.83
CA ASP A 537 -8.88 -5.20 -29.94
C ASP A 537 -10.03 -5.38 -30.94
N GLN A 538 -11.27 -5.11 -30.50
CA GLN A 538 -12.46 -5.10 -31.37
C GLN A 538 -13.03 -3.69 -31.44
N PRO A 539 -13.49 -3.18 -32.60
CA PRO A 539 -14.17 -1.88 -32.68
C PRO A 539 -15.37 -1.84 -31.71
N LEU A 540 -15.37 -0.88 -30.78
CA LEU A 540 -16.32 -0.89 -29.65
C LEU A 540 -17.78 -0.89 -30.12
N MET A 541 -18.08 -0.09 -31.15
CA MET A 541 -19.43 0.04 -31.69
C MET A 541 -19.91 -1.20 -32.44
N GLU A 542 -19.01 -2.05 -32.94
CA GLU A 542 -19.36 -3.36 -33.50
C GLU A 542 -19.61 -4.36 -32.38
N TYR A 543 -18.75 -4.38 -31.36
CA TYR A 543 -18.93 -5.24 -30.18
C TYR A 543 -20.25 -4.97 -29.46
N LEU A 544 -20.61 -3.69 -29.24
CA LEU A 544 -21.84 -3.29 -28.57
C LEU A 544 -23.12 -3.76 -29.29
N GLN A 545 -23.09 -3.96 -30.60
CA GLN A 545 -24.23 -4.54 -31.34
C GLN A 545 -24.48 -6.01 -31.01
N THR A 546 -23.49 -6.72 -30.43
CA THR A 546 -23.57 -8.14 -30.09
C THR A 546 -24.08 -8.41 -28.66
N VAL A 547 -24.11 -7.39 -27.79
CA VAL A 547 -24.46 -7.50 -26.36
C VAL A 547 -25.69 -6.67 -26.00
N PRO A 548 -26.46 -7.02 -24.95
CA PRO A 548 -27.68 -6.28 -24.58
C PRO A 548 -27.42 -4.87 -24.03
N GLY A 549 -26.24 -4.67 -23.44
CA GLY A 549 -25.80 -3.43 -22.82
C GLY A 549 -24.50 -3.60 -22.04
N VAL A 550 -24.03 -2.52 -21.42
CA VAL A 550 -22.72 -2.45 -20.78
C VAL A 550 -22.80 -1.91 -19.35
N VAL A 551 -22.05 -2.54 -18.45
CA VAL A 551 -21.71 -2.07 -17.10
C VAL A 551 -20.32 -1.46 -17.17
N VAL A 552 -20.11 -0.28 -16.58
CA VAL A 552 -18.82 0.43 -16.63
C VAL A 552 -18.26 0.65 -15.23
N LEU A 553 -17.12 0.00 -14.95
CA LEU A 553 -16.38 0.17 -13.71
C LEU A 553 -15.09 0.96 -13.98
N ARG A 554 -14.93 2.09 -13.29
CA ARG A 554 -13.73 2.93 -13.35
C ARG A 554 -12.82 2.63 -12.16
N PRO A 555 -11.59 2.13 -12.36
CA PRO A 555 -10.63 1.87 -11.27
C PRO A 555 -10.49 3.02 -10.28
N VAL A 556 -10.30 2.69 -9.00
CA VAL A 556 -9.83 3.67 -8.00
C VAL A 556 -8.34 3.89 -8.18
N GLU A 557 -7.94 5.17 -8.18
CA GLU A 557 -6.55 5.65 -8.36
C GLU A 557 -5.79 5.66 -7.02
#